data_AF-A0A5A9PYG1-F1
#
_entry.id   AF-A0A5A9PYG1-F1
#
_cell.length_a   1.000
_cell.length_b   1.000
_cell.length_c   1.000
_cell.angle_alpha   90.00
_cell.angle_beta   90.00
_cell.angle_gamma   90.00
#
_symmetry.space_group_name_H-M   'P 1'
#
loop_
_entity.id
_entity.type
_entity.pdbx_description
1 polymer ?
#
loop_
_entity_poly.entity_id
_entity_poly.type
_entity_poly.pdbx_seq_one_letter_code
_entity_poly.pdbx_strand_id
1 'polypeptide(L)'
;MRRDRLLVAVTLVTLLAADVHFVLIPRLKTWYHLSREICACRGDNVSLGNSVPTTDLWLLNQSSTLVSAEQDSKLERLFRHSLYNIRLPELGPDDLILQHEELMNYHKRKMTRWERLKKFYIEAAAASNITIPDNPVNFDPEASWLRFHLGINRYALYSRDDSSIDRLLKDMETANVISADYTQDEKALKGACDCSQVVKPSGLHLKLALKLQDFGKAMFKPMRQERHEETPENFFYFVDFQRHNAEIAAFHLDRVLDFRRVPPVSGRFVNVTGEILYITHNADLRNVFFTSPANNTCFFAKCLYVCKSEYAVCGHPDLLEGSMSAYLPGLSIAPRISIPNPWIRSYSFTGREEWEVNPLYCNTIKTLYPYNSGNRLLNIIDMAIFDFLTGMVCSHLCQVFNIYIISKGFVISLFSCRFGRYFHDEMSILAPLTQCCVIKRSTLLRLELLARSEYRLSDVMRESLSRDPLSPVLTEAHLEALDRRLEHVLRTVGRCVKKLGETQVVVTDFVESQRGTTIHPATNNR
;
A
#
# COMPACT_ATOMS: atom_id res chain seq x y z
N MET A 1 43.70 42.98 6.39
CA MET A 1 42.27 42.64 6.58
C MET A 1 41.62 43.75 7.40
N ARG A 2 40.52 44.34 6.91
CA ARG A 2 39.87 45.52 7.49
C ARG A 2 39.40 45.28 8.94
N ARG A 3 39.73 46.24 9.80
CA ARG A 3 39.45 46.33 11.25
C ARG A 3 37.99 46.02 11.61
N ASP A 4 37.06 46.27 10.68
CA ASP A 4 35.62 46.06 10.85
C ASP A 4 35.22 44.57 10.94
N ARG A 5 35.95 43.66 10.29
CA ARG A 5 35.64 42.22 10.36
C ARG A 5 36.05 41.60 11.69
N LEU A 6 37.08 42.15 12.33
CA LEU A 6 37.53 41.70 13.65
C LEU A 6 36.52 42.10 14.72
N LEU A 7 35.95 43.30 14.62
CA LEU A 7 34.93 43.78 15.55
C LEU A 7 33.66 42.93 15.49
N VAL A 8 33.22 42.57 14.27
CA VAL A 8 32.04 41.69 14.05
C VAL A 8 32.29 40.26 14.53
N ALA A 9 33.50 39.73 14.34
CA ALA A 9 33.85 38.41 14.86
C ALA A 9 33.88 38.39 16.39
N VAL A 10 34.43 39.44 17.01
CA VAL A 10 34.48 39.56 18.48
C VAL A 10 33.08 39.70 19.06
N THR A 11 32.18 40.48 18.44
CA THR A 11 30.79 40.63 18.92
C THR A 11 29.97 39.34 18.75
N LEU A 12 30.17 38.60 17.68
CA LEU A 12 29.52 37.29 17.50
C LEU A 12 30.01 36.28 18.55
N VAL A 13 31.31 36.25 18.83
CA VAL A 13 31.89 35.34 19.84
C VAL A 13 31.41 35.69 21.25
N THR A 14 31.31 36.98 21.59
CA THR A 14 30.79 37.40 22.91
C THR A 14 29.31 37.11 23.09
N LEU A 15 28.49 37.27 22.04
CA LEU A 15 27.07 36.89 22.07
C LEU A 15 26.89 35.38 22.23
N LEU A 16 27.69 34.58 21.51
CA LEU A 16 27.63 33.12 21.59
C LEU A 16 28.11 32.60 22.95
N ALA A 17 29.13 33.24 23.54
CA ALA A 17 29.57 32.94 24.90
C ALA A 17 28.50 33.31 25.94
N ALA A 18 27.80 34.43 25.77
CA ALA A 18 26.69 34.83 26.64
C ALA A 18 25.51 33.84 26.57
N ASP A 19 25.13 33.39 25.38
CA ASP A 19 24.06 32.40 25.19
C ASP A 19 24.42 31.05 25.84
N VAL A 20 25.67 30.60 25.69
CA VAL A 20 26.13 29.38 26.36
C VAL A 20 26.05 29.54 27.89
N HIS A 21 26.50 30.67 28.42
CA HIS A 21 26.64 30.85 29.86
C HIS A 21 25.32 31.15 30.59
N PHE A 22 24.41 31.90 29.95
CA PHE A 22 23.15 32.36 30.56
C PHE A 22 21.92 31.57 30.10
N VAL A 23 21.96 30.87 28.96
CA VAL A 23 20.80 30.12 28.45
C VAL A 23 21.04 28.62 28.50
N LEU A 24 22.16 28.14 27.95
CA LEU A 24 22.40 26.70 27.81
C LEU A 24 22.83 26.02 29.11
N ILE A 25 23.79 26.61 29.86
CA ILE A 25 24.27 26.03 31.12
C ILE A 25 23.16 25.94 32.19
N PRO A 26 22.30 26.96 32.41
CA PRO A 26 21.20 26.87 33.37
C PRO A 26 20.14 25.82 32.98
N ARG A 27 19.87 25.65 31.68
CA ARG A 27 18.97 24.60 31.16
C ARG A 27 19.52 23.19 31.33
N LEU A 28 20.83 23.01 31.18
CA LEU A 28 21.52 21.75 31.47
C LEU A 28 21.52 21.41 32.97
N LYS A 29 21.67 22.42 33.85
CA LYS A 29 21.57 22.22 35.31
C LYS A 29 20.16 21.85 35.78
N THR A 30 19.12 22.35 35.13
CA THR A 30 17.72 21.95 35.43
C THR A 30 17.42 20.52 34.99
N TRP A 31 18.08 20.04 33.92
CA TRP A 31 17.94 18.67 33.44
C TRP A 31 18.64 17.64 34.35
N TYR A 32 19.77 18.00 34.96
CA TYR A 32 20.53 17.11 35.84
C TYR A 32 19.93 16.93 37.25
N HIS A 33 19.04 17.83 37.69
CA HIS A 33 18.45 17.77 39.04
C HIS A 33 17.06 17.10 39.12
N LEU A 34 16.48 16.66 38.00
CA LEU A 34 15.14 16.05 37.97
C LEU A 34 15.15 14.54 37.65
N SER A 35 16.17 13.82 38.12
CA SER A 35 16.20 12.35 38.06
C SER A 35 16.97 11.77 39.23
N ARG A 36 16.44 11.99 40.44
CA ARG A 36 16.81 11.20 41.60
C ARG A 36 15.70 11.22 42.66
N GLU A 37 14.53 10.69 42.29
CA GLU A 37 13.62 10.14 43.30
C GLU A 37 13.36 8.66 43.02
N ILE A 38 13.64 7.92 44.09
CA ILE A 38 13.76 6.48 44.24
C ILE A 38 12.37 5.93 44.52
N CYS A 39 11.95 4.88 43.82
CA CYS A 39 10.87 4.02 44.28
C CYS A 39 11.41 2.60 44.46
N ALA A 40 11.41 2.17 45.72
CA ALA A 40 11.84 0.86 46.19
C ALA A 40 10.78 -0.20 45.88
N CYS A 41 11.21 -1.35 45.36
CA CYS A 41 10.38 -2.54 45.28
C CYS A 41 10.32 -3.21 46.65
N ARG A 42 9.11 -3.33 47.22
CA ARG A 42 8.83 -4.16 48.40
C ARG A 42 8.35 -5.52 47.89
N GLY A 43 9.10 -6.56 48.24
CA GLY A 43 8.71 -7.94 47.98
C GLY A 43 7.69 -8.42 49.01
N ASP A 44 6.76 -9.24 48.55
CA ASP A 44 5.97 -10.12 49.41
C ASP A 44 5.98 -11.53 48.81
N ASN A 45 6.40 -12.47 49.65
CA ASN A 45 6.33 -13.91 49.45
C ASN A 45 4.93 -14.41 49.79
N VAL A 46 4.28 -15.18 48.91
CA VAL A 46 3.31 -16.21 49.32
C VAL A 46 3.51 -17.44 48.45
N SER A 47 3.64 -18.58 49.11
CA SER A 47 3.84 -19.92 48.55
C SER A 47 2.56 -20.76 48.58
N LEU A 48 2.47 -21.63 47.56
CA LEU A 48 1.85 -22.97 47.46
C LEU A 48 0.36 -23.23 47.75
N GLY A 49 -0.30 -23.87 46.77
CA GLY A 49 -1.52 -24.67 46.90
C GLY A 49 -1.84 -25.43 45.60
N ASN A 50 -2.07 -26.75 45.69
CA ASN A 50 -1.98 -27.78 44.64
C ASN A 50 -3.21 -27.98 43.71
N SER A 51 -2.93 -28.65 42.56
CA SER A 51 -3.67 -29.73 41.83
C SER A 51 -5.00 -29.49 41.06
N VAL A 52 -4.92 -29.56 39.70
CA VAL A 52 -5.47 -30.57 38.71
C VAL A 52 -6.97 -31.01 38.81
N PRO A 53 -7.77 -31.35 37.73
CA PRO A 53 -7.43 -31.76 36.34
C PRO A 53 -8.24 -31.19 35.14
N THR A 54 -7.73 -31.57 33.96
CA THR A 54 -8.28 -31.71 32.60
C THR A 54 -9.73 -32.17 32.42
N THR A 55 -10.37 -31.69 31.33
CA THR A 55 -11.31 -32.48 30.49
C THR A 55 -11.33 -31.98 29.04
N ASP A 56 -11.17 -32.93 28.12
CA ASP A 56 -11.36 -32.88 26.66
C ASP A 56 -12.84 -32.68 26.23
N LEU A 57 -13.07 -32.74 24.90
CA LEU A 57 -14.30 -32.94 24.11
C LEU A 57 -14.72 -31.64 23.36
N TRP A 58 -14.97 -31.59 22.04
CA TRP A 58 -15.19 -32.59 21.00
C TRP A 58 -14.96 -31.99 19.60
N LEU A 59 -14.39 -32.81 18.71
CA LEU A 59 -14.38 -32.68 17.27
C LEU A 59 -15.81 -32.86 16.70
N LEU A 60 -16.22 -31.97 15.80
CA LEU A 60 -17.30 -32.26 14.85
C LEU A 60 -16.81 -32.05 13.42
N ASN A 61 -16.50 -33.18 12.78
CA ASN A 61 -16.42 -33.32 11.33
C ASN A 61 -17.80 -33.07 10.73
N GLN A 62 -17.92 -32.11 9.82
CA GLN A 62 -18.98 -32.10 8.83
C GLN A 62 -18.35 -32.14 7.44
N SER A 63 -18.27 -33.36 6.91
CA SER A 63 -18.09 -33.63 5.48
C SER A 63 -19.35 -33.17 4.74
N SER A 64 -19.27 -32.03 4.06
CA SER A 64 -20.27 -31.64 3.08
C SER A 64 -19.84 -32.18 1.72
N THR A 65 -20.62 -33.14 1.23
CA THR A 65 -20.58 -33.68 -0.13
C THR A 65 -20.84 -32.57 -1.15
N LEU A 66 -19.81 -32.21 -1.92
CA LEU A 66 -19.89 -31.33 -3.08
C LEU A 66 -20.64 -32.05 -4.21
N VAL A 67 -21.91 -31.70 -4.38
CA VAL A 67 -22.65 -31.91 -5.62
C VAL A 67 -22.11 -30.90 -6.63
N SER A 68 -21.30 -31.37 -7.57
CA SER A 68 -20.80 -30.59 -8.70
C SER A 68 -21.96 -30.32 -9.67
N ALA A 69 -22.63 -29.20 -9.49
CA ALA A 69 -23.27 -28.51 -10.61
C ALA A 69 -22.20 -27.61 -11.23
N GLU A 70 -22.06 -27.63 -12.56
CA GLU A 70 -21.25 -26.68 -13.33
C GLU A 70 -21.71 -25.25 -13.00
N GLN A 71 -21.14 -24.66 -11.96
CA GLN A 71 -21.40 -23.29 -11.56
C GLN A 71 -20.55 -22.38 -12.44
N ASP A 72 -21.19 -21.74 -13.40
CA ASP A 72 -20.66 -20.57 -14.10
C ASP A 72 -19.89 -19.65 -13.12
N SER A 73 -18.64 -19.32 -13.49
CA SER A 73 -17.75 -18.44 -12.75
C SER A 73 -18.46 -17.16 -12.30
N LYS A 74 -18.48 -16.90 -10.98
CA LYS A 74 -19.09 -15.68 -10.43
C LYS A 74 -18.26 -14.46 -10.81
N LEU A 75 -16.93 -14.60 -10.85
CA LEU A 75 -16.02 -13.52 -11.24
C LEU A 75 -16.22 -13.13 -12.71
N GLU A 76 -16.36 -14.09 -13.61
CA GLU A 76 -16.62 -13.81 -15.02
C GLU A 76 -18.00 -13.18 -15.22
N ARG A 77 -19.02 -13.68 -14.51
CA ARG A 77 -20.36 -13.07 -14.51
C ARG A 77 -20.33 -11.62 -14.01
N LEU A 78 -19.51 -11.31 -13.00
CA LEU A 78 -19.32 -9.96 -12.47
C LEU A 78 -18.79 -9.01 -13.55
N PHE A 79 -17.70 -9.38 -14.22
CA PHE A 79 -17.10 -8.52 -15.25
C PHE A 79 -17.93 -8.40 -16.53
N ARG A 80 -18.82 -9.36 -16.80
CA ARG A 80 -19.81 -9.23 -17.89
C ARG A 80 -20.99 -8.30 -17.55
N HIS A 81 -21.21 -7.97 -16.28
CA HIS A 81 -22.33 -7.14 -15.84
C HIS A 81 -22.22 -5.70 -16.37
N SER A 82 -23.35 -5.04 -16.66
CA SER A 82 -23.37 -3.69 -17.26
C SER A 82 -22.66 -2.62 -16.43
N LEU A 83 -22.68 -2.73 -15.10
CA LEU A 83 -21.96 -1.85 -14.17
C LEU A 83 -20.42 -1.93 -14.31
N TYR A 84 -19.93 -3.03 -14.86
CA TYR A 84 -18.53 -3.25 -15.22
C TYR A 84 -18.30 -3.04 -16.71
N ASN A 85 -19.21 -2.38 -17.43
CA ASN A 85 -19.05 -1.96 -18.83
C ASN A 85 -19.31 -0.45 -19.02
N ILE A 86 -19.30 0.31 -17.92
CA ILE A 86 -19.35 1.77 -17.96
C ILE A 86 -18.08 2.28 -18.64
N ARG A 87 -18.24 2.97 -19.79
CA ARG A 87 -17.13 3.52 -20.56
C ARG A 87 -16.57 4.77 -19.88
N LEU A 88 -15.24 4.88 -19.90
CA LEU A 88 -14.56 6.13 -19.54
C LEU A 88 -14.83 7.19 -20.62
N PRO A 89 -14.75 8.49 -20.29
CA PRO A 89 -14.72 9.54 -21.29
C PRO A 89 -13.61 9.29 -22.33
N GLU A 90 -13.82 9.75 -23.57
CA GLU A 90 -12.78 9.70 -24.60
C GLU A 90 -11.52 10.41 -24.08
N LEU A 91 -10.38 9.70 -24.14
CA LEU A 91 -9.12 10.18 -23.60
C LEU A 91 -8.52 11.20 -24.55
N GLY A 92 -8.32 12.43 -24.08
CA GLY A 92 -7.53 13.42 -24.77
C GLY A 92 -6.02 13.23 -24.53
N PRO A 93 -5.16 13.95 -25.28
CA PRO A 93 -3.72 13.94 -25.03
C PRO A 93 -3.35 14.42 -23.62
N ASP A 94 -4.14 15.33 -23.03
CA ASP A 94 -3.96 15.84 -21.67
C ASP A 94 -4.39 14.83 -20.58
N ASP A 95 -5.11 13.76 -20.96
CA ASP A 95 -5.54 12.72 -20.03
C ASP A 95 -4.53 11.57 -19.93
N LEU A 96 -3.45 11.58 -20.72
CA LEU A 96 -2.32 10.65 -20.62
C LEU A 96 -1.18 11.27 -19.81
N ILE A 97 -0.56 10.48 -18.92
CA ILE A 97 0.55 10.99 -18.09
C ILE A 97 1.86 11.05 -18.88
N LEU A 98 2.08 10.06 -19.75
CA LEU A 98 3.36 9.82 -20.38
C LEU A 98 3.17 9.69 -21.89
N GLN A 99 4.01 10.39 -22.64
CA GLN A 99 4.12 10.18 -24.07
C GLN A 99 5.08 9.02 -24.36
N HIS A 100 4.76 8.25 -25.40
CA HIS A 100 5.53 7.07 -25.76
C HIS A 100 7.02 7.37 -26.00
N GLU A 101 7.31 8.40 -26.81
CA GLU A 101 8.70 8.76 -27.15
C GLU A 101 9.53 9.18 -25.92
N GLU A 102 8.93 9.96 -25.01
CA GLU A 102 9.61 10.41 -23.79
C GLU A 102 9.94 9.23 -22.88
N LEU A 103 8.97 8.34 -22.66
CA LEU A 103 9.16 7.13 -21.85
C LEU A 103 10.26 6.25 -22.42
N MET A 104 10.23 5.99 -23.73
CA MET A 104 11.23 5.15 -24.39
C MET A 104 12.63 5.75 -24.31
N ASN A 105 12.77 7.06 -24.56
CA ASN A 105 14.04 7.75 -24.44
C ASN A 105 14.59 7.73 -23.01
N TYR A 106 13.71 7.89 -22.01
CA TYR A 106 14.08 7.79 -20.60
C TYR A 106 14.62 6.41 -20.23
N HIS A 107 13.93 5.34 -20.63
CA HIS A 107 14.33 3.98 -20.30
C HIS A 107 15.59 3.54 -21.06
N LYS A 108 15.74 3.91 -22.34
CA LYS A 108 16.99 3.71 -23.09
C LYS A 108 18.19 4.33 -22.38
N ARG A 109 18.08 5.59 -21.92
CA ARG A 109 19.16 6.25 -21.16
C ARG A 109 19.48 5.51 -19.84
N LYS A 110 18.46 5.04 -19.13
CA LYS A 110 18.65 4.27 -17.89
C LYS A 110 19.31 2.91 -18.15
N MET A 111 18.96 2.25 -19.24
CA MET A 111 19.55 0.99 -19.65
C MET A 111 21.03 1.17 -19.99
N THR A 112 21.39 2.14 -20.83
CA THR A 112 22.79 2.44 -21.15
C THR A 112 23.61 2.76 -19.89
N ARG A 113 23.03 3.50 -18.93
CA ARG A 113 23.67 3.76 -17.63
C ARG A 113 23.85 2.48 -16.82
N TRP A 114 22.86 1.58 -16.85
CA TRP A 114 22.92 0.30 -16.15
C TRP A 114 23.98 -0.62 -16.72
N GLU A 115 24.05 -0.77 -18.05
CA GLU A 115 25.06 -1.58 -18.73
C GLU A 115 26.48 -1.10 -18.43
N ARG A 116 26.70 0.22 -18.46
CA ARG A 116 27.99 0.82 -18.07
C ARG A 116 28.35 0.46 -16.63
N LEU A 117 27.41 0.66 -15.70
CA LEU A 117 27.63 0.36 -14.29
C LEU A 117 27.93 -1.12 -14.07
N LYS A 118 27.17 -2.00 -14.75
CA LYS A 118 27.36 -3.46 -14.69
C LYS A 118 28.75 -3.86 -15.18
N LYS A 119 29.20 -3.30 -16.31
CA LYS A 119 30.54 -3.55 -16.86
C LYS A 119 31.64 -3.20 -15.87
N PHE A 120 31.55 -2.02 -15.24
CA PHE A 120 32.50 -1.62 -14.19
C PHE A 120 32.50 -2.60 -13.00
N TYR A 121 31.34 -3.07 -12.56
CA TYR A 121 31.26 -4.05 -11.47
C TYR A 121 31.86 -5.40 -11.84
N ILE A 122 31.61 -5.89 -13.06
CA ILE A 122 32.18 -7.15 -13.54
C ILE A 122 33.71 -7.04 -13.62
N GLU A 123 34.24 -5.94 -14.15
CA GLU A 123 35.69 -5.69 -14.21
C GLU A 123 36.32 -5.61 -12.82
N ALA A 124 35.68 -4.91 -11.87
CA ALA A 124 36.15 -4.82 -10.49
C ALA A 124 36.12 -6.18 -9.76
N ALA A 125 35.11 -7.00 -10.03
CA ALA A 125 35.00 -8.34 -9.46
C ALA A 125 36.04 -9.31 -10.06
N ALA A 126 36.26 -9.24 -11.37
CA ALA A 126 37.32 -9.99 -12.05
C ALA A 126 38.71 -9.64 -11.49
N ALA A 127 38.97 -8.36 -11.20
CA ALA A 127 40.19 -7.93 -10.52
C ALA A 127 40.35 -8.49 -9.09
N SER A 128 39.26 -8.94 -8.47
CA SER A 128 39.23 -9.56 -7.14
C SER A 128 39.08 -11.09 -7.18
N ASN A 129 39.25 -11.74 -8.34
CA ASN A 129 39.02 -13.17 -8.57
C ASN A 129 37.59 -13.64 -8.24
N ILE A 130 36.58 -12.76 -8.34
CA ILE A 130 35.17 -13.08 -8.12
C ILE A 130 34.47 -13.12 -9.47
N THR A 131 33.84 -14.26 -9.79
CA THR A 131 33.00 -14.39 -11.00
C THR A 131 31.58 -13.94 -10.69
N ILE A 132 31.09 -12.92 -11.39
CA ILE A 132 29.70 -12.45 -11.27
C ILE A 132 28.90 -13.02 -12.46
N PRO A 133 27.69 -13.59 -12.22
CA PRO A 133 26.81 -14.02 -13.30
C PRO A 133 26.46 -12.86 -14.24
N ASP A 134 26.75 -13.02 -15.53
CA ASP A 134 26.36 -12.04 -16.54
C ASP A 134 24.93 -12.32 -17.02
N ASN A 135 23.93 -11.79 -16.29
CA ASN A 135 22.53 -11.92 -16.71
C ASN A 135 22.21 -10.88 -17.81
N PRO A 136 21.98 -11.27 -19.08
CA PRO A 136 21.70 -10.32 -20.15
C PRO A 136 20.37 -9.61 -19.89
N VAL A 137 20.35 -8.30 -20.08
CA VAL A 137 19.14 -7.48 -20.02
C VAL A 137 18.44 -7.57 -21.36
N ASN A 138 17.17 -7.99 -21.37
CA ASN A 138 16.37 -8.02 -22.60
C ASN A 138 15.35 -6.90 -22.56
N PHE A 139 15.67 -5.75 -23.17
CA PHE A 139 14.71 -4.65 -23.25
C PHE A 139 13.79 -4.83 -24.44
N ASP A 140 12.56 -5.25 -24.15
CA ASP A 140 11.48 -5.34 -25.11
C ASP A 140 10.63 -4.05 -25.05
N PRO A 141 10.51 -3.26 -26.14
CA PRO A 141 9.59 -2.13 -26.23
C PRO A 141 8.13 -2.50 -25.94
N GLU A 142 7.76 -3.77 -26.14
CA GLU A 142 6.42 -4.30 -25.89
C GLU A 142 6.28 -4.96 -24.51
N ALA A 143 7.25 -4.77 -23.61
CA ALA A 143 7.21 -5.31 -22.25
C ALA A 143 5.93 -4.88 -21.51
N SER A 144 5.36 -5.79 -20.72
CA SER A 144 4.09 -5.60 -20.02
C SER A 144 4.14 -4.40 -19.06
N TRP A 145 5.26 -4.18 -18.36
CA TRP A 145 5.42 -3.04 -17.45
C TRP A 145 5.50 -1.69 -18.19
N LEU A 146 6.02 -1.66 -19.42
CA LEU A 146 6.02 -0.44 -20.25
C LEU A 146 4.60 -0.13 -20.73
N ARG A 147 3.86 -1.14 -21.18
CA ARG A 147 2.45 -0.99 -21.56
C ARG A 147 1.61 -0.50 -20.37
N PHE A 148 1.84 -1.06 -19.19
CA PHE A 148 1.24 -0.56 -17.95
C PHE A 148 1.55 0.93 -17.72
N HIS A 149 2.82 1.36 -17.86
CA HIS A 149 3.20 2.77 -17.68
C HIS A 149 2.53 3.70 -18.70
N LEU A 150 2.41 3.27 -19.95
CA LEU A 150 1.74 4.03 -21.02
C LEU A 150 0.22 4.06 -20.87
N GLY A 151 -0.37 3.01 -20.28
CA GLY A 151 -1.81 2.90 -20.07
C GLY A 151 -2.34 3.78 -18.92
N ILE A 152 -1.46 4.32 -18.07
CA ILE A 152 -1.85 5.19 -16.97
C ILE A 152 -2.44 6.50 -17.52
N ASN A 153 -3.69 6.76 -17.17
CA ASN A 153 -4.43 7.93 -17.60
C ASN A 153 -5.01 8.69 -16.39
N ARG A 154 -5.83 9.71 -16.66
CA ARG A 154 -6.44 10.57 -15.63
C ARG A 154 -7.45 9.88 -14.71
N TYR A 155 -8.02 8.76 -15.12
CA TYR A 155 -9.16 8.11 -14.46
C TYR A 155 -8.79 6.81 -13.73
N ALA A 156 -7.77 6.08 -14.22
CA ALA A 156 -7.33 4.81 -13.63
C ALA A 156 -5.84 4.54 -13.90
N LEU A 157 -5.25 3.66 -13.07
CA LEU A 157 -3.89 3.15 -13.28
C LEU A 157 -3.80 2.16 -14.44
N TYR A 158 -4.88 1.43 -14.71
CA TYR A 158 -4.95 0.43 -15.77
C TYR A 158 -6.38 0.31 -16.29
N SER A 159 -6.53 -0.13 -17.54
CA SER A 159 -7.85 -0.40 -18.13
C SER A 159 -8.36 -1.78 -17.73
N ARG A 160 -9.68 -2.00 -17.84
CA ARG A 160 -10.31 -3.29 -17.54
C ARG A 160 -9.99 -4.33 -18.60
N ASP A 161 -10.01 -3.92 -19.86
CA ASP A 161 -9.79 -4.79 -21.02
C ASP A 161 -8.30 -4.94 -21.38
N ASP A 162 -7.40 -4.44 -20.52
CA ASP A 162 -5.96 -4.47 -20.76
C ASP A 162 -5.35 -5.82 -20.38
N SER A 163 -5.24 -6.69 -21.37
CA SER A 163 -4.55 -7.98 -21.26
C SER A 163 -3.08 -7.87 -20.82
N SER A 164 -2.45 -6.69 -20.93
CA SER A 164 -1.06 -6.51 -20.49
C SER A 164 -0.90 -6.58 -18.97
N ILE A 165 -1.98 -6.34 -18.21
CA ILE A 165 -1.96 -6.43 -16.74
C ILE A 165 -1.80 -7.88 -16.29
N ASP A 166 -2.54 -8.82 -16.88
CA ASP A 166 -2.41 -10.23 -16.55
C ASP A 166 -1.02 -10.77 -16.96
N ARG A 167 -0.47 -10.27 -18.09
CA ARG A 167 0.91 -10.57 -18.48
C ARG A 167 1.92 -9.99 -17.48
N LEU A 168 1.72 -8.77 -17.00
CA LEU A 168 2.58 -8.13 -15.99
C LEU A 168 2.58 -8.90 -14.67
N LEU A 169 1.42 -9.40 -14.22
CA LEU A 169 1.34 -10.27 -13.04
C LEU A 169 2.20 -11.53 -13.24
N LYS A 170 2.09 -12.17 -14.42
CA LYS A 170 2.87 -13.37 -14.74
C LYS A 170 4.37 -13.10 -14.87
N ASP A 171 4.74 -11.96 -15.44
CA ASP A 171 6.14 -11.53 -15.56
C ASP A 171 6.75 -11.28 -14.17
N MET A 172 6.01 -10.65 -13.24
CA MET A 172 6.48 -10.46 -11.85
C MET A 172 6.64 -11.78 -11.09
N GLU A 173 5.78 -12.76 -11.35
CA GLU A 173 5.86 -14.12 -10.79
C GLU A 173 7.12 -14.85 -11.28
N THR A 174 7.43 -14.80 -12.58
CA THR A 174 8.35 -15.75 -13.22
C THR A 174 9.66 -15.16 -13.75
N ALA A 175 9.73 -13.85 -14.02
CA ALA A 175 10.91 -13.26 -14.63
C ALA A 175 12.13 -13.33 -13.70
N ASN A 176 13.32 -13.58 -14.27
CA ASN A 176 14.55 -13.64 -13.50
C ASN A 176 14.89 -12.29 -12.85
N VAL A 177 15.27 -12.31 -11.58
CA VAL A 177 15.76 -11.11 -10.89
C VAL A 177 17.24 -10.90 -11.23
N ILE A 178 17.56 -9.72 -11.76
CA ILE A 178 18.92 -9.36 -12.20
C ILE A 178 19.62 -8.39 -11.26
N SER A 179 18.89 -7.77 -10.32
CA SER A 179 19.46 -6.95 -9.26
C SER A 179 18.45 -6.73 -8.13
N ALA A 180 18.96 -6.68 -6.90
CA ALA A 180 18.21 -6.30 -5.71
C ALA A 180 18.89 -5.13 -4.99
N ASP A 181 18.10 -4.20 -4.48
CA ASP A 181 18.60 -3.01 -3.77
C ASP A 181 17.54 -2.46 -2.79
N TYR A 182 17.95 -1.59 -1.88
CA TYR A 182 16.99 -0.83 -1.06
C TYR A 182 16.16 0.12 -1.92
N THR A 183 14.95 0.39 -1.44
CA THR A 183 14.07 1.37 -2.06
C THR A 183 14.64 2.79 -1.93
N GLN A 184 14.20 3.70 -2.80
CA GLN A 184 14.77 5.05 -2.84
C GLN A 184 14.51 5.84 -1.55
N ASP A 185 13.36 5.62 -0.91
CA ASP A 185 13.00 6.22 0.36
C ASP A 185 13.79 5.63 1.53
N GLU A 186 14.07 4.32 1.55
CA GLU A 186 14.99 3.73 2.53
C GLU A 186 16.42 4.25 2.38
N LYS A 187 16.90 4.41 1.15
CA LYS A 187 18.23 5.00 0.88
C LYS A 187 18.33 6.45 1.35
N ALA A 188 17.24 7.20 1.26
CA ALA A 188 17.19 8.59 1.73
C ALA A 188 17.35 8.68 3.26
N LEU A 189 16.99 7.63 4.00
CA LEU A 189 17.14 7.58 5.46
C LEU A 189 18.60 7.37 5.92
N LYS A 190 19.54 7.02 5.01
CA LYS A 190 21.02 6.92 5.24
C LYS A 190 21.45 6.30 6.58
N GLY A 191 20.64 5.44 7.20
CA GLY A 191 20.90 4.94 8.56
C GLY A 191 20.93 6.02 9.66
N ALA A 192 20.52 7.26 9.37
CA ALA A 192 20.40 8.32 10.36
C ALA A 192 19.22 8.00 11.28
N CYS A 193 19.56 7.39 12.42
CA CYS A 193 18.59 6.97 13.40
C CYS A 193 18.35 8.04 14.46
N ASP A 194 17.22 8.74 14.34
CA ASP A 194 16.69 9.51 15.47
C ASP A 194 15.61 8.70 16.18
N CYS A 195 16.05 7.90 17.16
CA CYS A 195 15.18 7.15 18.05
C CYS A 195 14.36 8.04 19.01
N SER A 196 14.44 9.38 18.90
CA SER A 196 13.53 10.30 19.57
C SER A 196 12.34 10.70 18.69
N GLN A 197 12.45 10.53 17.36
CA GLN A 197 11.36 10.72 16.38
C GLN A 197 10.65 9.39 16.10
N VAL A 198 10.30 8.66 17.18
CA VAL A 198 9.69 7.31 17.25
C VAL A 198 8.29 7.24 16.60
N VAL A 199 7.95 8.11 15.63
CA VAL A 199 6.69 8.05 14.89
C VAL A 199 6.81 8.57 13.46
N LYS A 200 7.50 7.84 12.59
CA LYS A 200 7.23 7.93 11.15
C LYS A 200 6.41 6.72 10.69
N PRO A 201 5.12 6.89 10.34
CA PRO A 201 4.13 5.82 10.44
C PRO A 201 4.04 4.79 9.30
N SER A 202 4.89 4.83 8.27
CA SER A 202 4.66 3.97 7.08
C SER A 202 5.86 3.61 6.22
N GLY A 203 7.00 4.32 6.37
CA GLY A 203 8.17 4.14 5.51
C GLY A 203 9.22 3.14 6.01
N LEU A 204 8.99 2.49 7.15
CA LEU A 204 10.04 1.83 7.94
C LEU A 204 9.91 0.29 7.98
N HIS A 205 9.19 -0.29 7.04
CA HIS A 205 9.06 -1.75 6.90
C HIS A 205 10.05 -2.25 5.85
N LEU A 206 10.61 -3.44 6.06
CA LEU A 206 11.54 -4.07 5.12
C LEU A 206 10.88 -4.26 3.77
N LYS A 207 11.41 -3.60 2.75
CA LYS A 207 10.98 -3.73 1.37
C LYS A 207 12.19 -3.59 0.47
N LEU A 208 12.20 -4.29 -0.66
CA LEU A 208 13.34 -4.26 -1.59
C LEU A 208 12.86 -3.86 -2.98
N ALA A 209 13.71 -3.13 -3.69
CA ALA A 209 13.54 -2.87 -5.10
C ALA A 209 14.22 -3.99 -5.91
N LEU A 210 13.42 -4.89 -6.47
CA LEU A 210 13.90 -5.94 -7.37
C LEU A 210 13.81 -5.47 -8.82
N LYS A 211 14.87 -5.69 -9.59
CA LYS A 211 14.91 -5.46 -11.02
C LYS A 211 14.83 -6.78 -11.75
N LEU A 212 13.90 -6.88 -12.70
CA LEU A 212 13.66 -8.06 -13.51
C LEU A 212 14.46 -8.00 -14.82
N GLN A 213 14.61 -9.16 -15.46
CA GLN A 213 15.41 -9.34 -16.67
C GLN A 213 14.95 -8.46 -17.85
N ASP A 214 13.65 -8.16 -17.91
CA ASP A 214 13.01 -7.26 -18.88
C ASP A 214 13.20 -5.77 -18.55
N PHE A 215 14.08 -5.47 -17.60
CA PHE A 215 14.35 -4.14 -17.04
C PHE A 215 13.22 -3.53 -16.20
N GLY A 216 12.11 -4.26 -16.05
CA GLY A 216 11.03 -3.94 -15.14
C GLY A 216 11.50 -3.90 -13.69
N LYS A 217 10.71 -3.23 -12.84
CA LYS A 217 10.99 -3.16 -11.41
C LYS A 217 9.76 -3.54 -10.62
N ALA A 218 9.97 -4.33 -9.57
CA ALA A 218 8.96 -4.71 -8.62
C ALA A 218 9.43 -4.38 -7.19
N MET A 219 8.49 -3.93 -6.37
CA MET A 219 8.66 -3.75 -4.94
C MET A 219 8.39 -5.09 -4.28
N PHE A 220 9.40 -5.68 -3.66
CA PHE A 220 9.26 -6.91 -2.90
C PHE A 220 9.00 -6.61 -1.43
N LYS A 221 7.87 -7.10 -0.90
CA LYS A 221 7.59 -7.11 0.54
C LYS A 221 7.58 -8.57 1.03
N PRO A 222 8.52 -8.98 1.89
CA PRO A 222 8.59 -10.35 2.37
C PRO A 222 7.48 -10.68 3.37
N MET A 223 7.15 -11.96 3.48
CA MET A 223 6.32 -12.50 4.55
C MET A 223 6.94 -12.23 5.92
N ARG A 224 6.10 -11.79 6.87
CA ARG A 224 6.48 -11.50 8.26
C ARG A 224 5.59 -12.17 9.31
N GLN A 225 4.34 -12.45 8.94
CA GLN A 225 3.32 -13.02 9.82
C GLN A 225 2.62 -14.15 9.09
N GLU A 226 2.13 -15.11 9.87
CA GLU A 226 1.37 -16.24 9.33
C GLU A 226 -0.02 -15.81 8.83
N ARG A 227 -0.58 -16.59 7.91
CA ARG A 227 -1.89 -16.28 7.29
C ARG A 227 -3.04 -16.19 8.31
N HIS A 228 -2.99 -17.02 9.35
CA HIS A 228 -4.04 -17.10 10.39
C HIS A 228 -3.79 -16.17 11.58
N GLU A 229 -2.62 -15.55 11.66
CA GLU A 229 -2.22 -14.71 12.78
C GLU A 229 -2.92 -13.36 12.72
N GLU A 230 -3.66 -12.99 13.77
CA GLU A 230 -4.23 -11.65 13.89
C GLU A 230 -3.26 -10.69 14.58
N THR A 231 -3.34 -9.42 14.19
CA THR A 231 -2.67 -8.34 14.90
C THR A 231 -3.25 -8.23 16.31
N PRO A 232 -2.43 -8.36 17.38
CA PRO A 232 -2.93 -8.32 18.76
C PRO A 232 -3.71 -7.05 19.07
N GLU A 233 -4.75 -7.12 19.91
CA GLU A 233 -5.65 -5.99 20.19
C GLU A 233 -4.91 -4.74 20.69
N ASN A 234 -3.92 -4.95 21.57
CA ASN A 234 -3.10 -3.91 22.19
C ASN A 234 -2.14 -3.20 21.23
N PHE A 235 -2.00 -3.66 19.99
CA PHE A 235 -1.12 -3.00 19.02
C PHE A 235 -1.78 -1.75 18.47
N PHE A 236 -1.08 -0.62 18.58
CA PHE A 236 -1.45 0.59 17.87
C PHE A 236 -1.28 0.39 16.36
N TYR A 237 -2.15 1.01 15.58
CA TYR A 237 -2.20 0.89 14.13
C TYR A 237 -0.91 1.31 13.39
N PHE A 238 -0.03 2.08 14.03
CA PHE A 238 1.28 2.46 13.48
C PHE A 238 2.42 1.51 13.87
N VAL A 239 2.17 0.54 14.76
CA VAL A 239 3.14 -0.50 15.17
C VAL A 239 2.95 -1.79 14.40
N ASP A 240 1.72 -2.06 13.97
CA ASP A 240 1.35 -3.29 13.29
C ASP A 240 2.16 -3.54 12.00
N PHE A 241 2.30 -4.80 11.60
CA PHE A 241 3.17 -5.20 10.50
C PHE A 241 2.50 -5.03 9.13
N GLN A 242 3.31 -4.70 8.12
CA GLN A 242 2.88 -4.81 6.72
C GLN A 242 2.96 -6.26 6.30
N ARG A 243 1.92 -6.74 5.61
CA ARG A 243 1.77 -8.13 5.19
C ARG A 243 1.77 -8.20 3.67
N HIS A 244 2.50 -9.15 3.11
CA HIS A 244 2.53 -9.37 1.66
C HIS A 244 1.15 -9.80 1.12
N ASN A 245 0.45 -10.68 1.85
CA ASN A 245 -0.92 -11.10 1.54
C ASN A 245 -1.89 -9.92 1.38
N ALA A 246 -1.71 -8.89 2.21
CA ALA A 246 -2.58 -7.73 2.19
C ALA A 246 -2.37 -6.88 0.92
N GLU A 247 -1.14 -6.81 0.40
CA GLU A 247 -0.87 -6.10 -0.85
C GLU A 247 -1.48 -6.80 -2.06
N ILE A 248 -1.38 -8.13 -2.11
CA ILE A 248 -1.97 -8.95 -3.17
C ILE A 248 -3.50 -8.83 -3.10
N ALA A 249 -4.09 -9.07 -1.92
CA ALA A 249 -5.52 -8.99 -1.72
C ALA A 249 -6.10 -7.59 -2.02
N ALA A 250 -5.39 -6.53 -1.65
CA ALA A 250 -5.79 -5.16 -1.93
C ALA A 250 -5.87 -4.88 -3.43
N PHE A 251 -4.90 -5.33 -4.22
CA PHE A 251 -4.95 -5.19 -5.68
C PHE A 251 -6.16 -5.91 -6.28
N HIS A 252 -6.42 -7.16 -5.87
CA HIS A 252 -7.58 -7.91 -6.35
C HIS A 252 -8.91 -7.26 -5.94
N LEU A 253 -9.01 -6.75 -4.71
CA LEU A 253 -10.21 -6.05 -4.24
C LEU A 253 -10.43 -4.72 -4.99
N ASP A 254 -9.37 -3.95 -5.23
CA ASP A 254 -9.42 -2.71 -6.01
C ASP A 254 -9.91 -2.97 -7.45
N ARG A 255 -9.49 -4.10 -8.04
CA ARG A 255 -9.95 -4.59 -9.34
C ARG A 255 -11.43 -5.04 -9.29
N VAL A 256 -11.85 -5.77 -8.27
CA VAL A 256 -13.24 -6.24 -8.08
C VAL A 256 -14.20 -5.07 -7.84
N LEU A 257 -13.80 -4.03 -7.12
CA LEU A 257 -14.59 -2.80 -6.95
C LEU A 257 -14.54 -1.88 -8.19
N ASP A 258 -13.70 -2.23 -9.16
CA ASP A 258 -13.41 -1.47 -10.38
C ASP A 258 -12.98 -0.02 -10.08
N PHE A 259 -12.19 0.14 -9.02
CA PHE A 259 -11.51 1.39 -8.68
C PHE A 259 -10.26 1.58 -9.54
N ARG A 260 -9.44 0.53 -9.71
CA ARG A 260 -8.24 0.49 -10.56
C ARG A 260 -7.21 1.56 -10.16
N ARG A 261 -6.95 1.70 -8.85
CA ARG A 261 -6.08 2.72 -8.24
C ARG A 261 -4.89 2.13 -7.49
N VAL A 262 -4.81 0.81 -7.40
CA VAL A 262 -3.70 0.07 -6.78
C VAL A 262 -2.83 -0.52 -7.89
N PRO A 263 -1.48 -0.33 -7.87
CA PRO A 263 -0.61 -0.97 -8.85
C PRO A 263 -0.77 -2.50 -8.89
N PRO A 264 -0.54 -3.17 -10.02
CA PRO A 264 -0.57 -4.63 -10.08
C PRO A 264 0.37 -5.28 -9.06
N VAL A 265 -0.13 -6.31 -8.36
CA VAL A 265 0.63 -7.07 -7.36
C VAL A 265 0.43 -8.56 -7.58
N SER A 266 1.53 -9.31 -7.62
CA SER A 266 1.52 -10.78 -7.66
C SER A 266 2.31 -11.33 -6.48
N GLY A 267 1.92 -12.49 -5.98
CA GLY A 267 2.75 -13.29 -5.10
C GLY A 267 3.94 -13.93 -5.81
N ARG A 268 5.02 -14.20 -5.06
CA ARG A 268 6.19 -14.96 -5.54
C ARG A 268 6.97 -15.60 -4.39
N PHE A 269 7.47 -16.81 -4.61
CA PHE A 269 8.56 -17.38 -3.81
C PHE A 269 9.90 -16.90 -4.37
N VAL A 270 10.66 -16.18 -3.55
CA VAL A 270 11.97 -15.64 -3.92
C VAL A 270 13.04 -16.45 -3.22
N ASN A 271 14.03 -16.94 -3.98
CA ASN A 271 15.24 -17.50 -3.40
C ASN A 271 16.11 -16.35 -2.87
N VAL A 272 16.09 -16.09 -1.57
CA VAL A 272 16.77 -14.90 -0.99
C VAL A 272 18.29 -14.97 -1.17
N THR A 273 18.85 -16.17 -1.31
CA THR A 273 20.27 -16.40 -1.55
C THR A 273 20.64 -16.08 -3.00
N GLY A 274 19.98 -16.73 -3.95
CA GLY A 274 20.25 -16.58 -5.38
C GLY A 274 19.73 -15.27 -5.99
N GLU A 275 18.54 -14.83 -5.60
CA GLU A 275 17.80 -13.72 -6.21
C GLU A 275 17.86 -12.42 -5.40
N ILE A 276 18.56 -12.39 -4.26
CA ILE A 276 18.80 -11.14 -3.52
C ILE A 276 20.28 -11.03 -3.12
N LEU A 277 20.78 -11.95 -2.29
CA LEU A 277 22.12 -11.87 -1.70
C LEU A 277 23.24 -11.89 -2.75
N TYR A 278 23.20 -12.82 -3.70
CA TYR A 278 24.27 -12.95 -4.69
C TYR A 278 24.18 -11.94 -5.85
N ILE A 279 23.01 -11.34 -6.07
CA ILE A 279 22.81 -10.36 -7.14
C ILE A 279 22.86 -8.90 -6.67
N THR A 280 22.84 -8.64 -5.36
CA THR A 280 22.91 -7.26 -4.87
C THR A 280 24.33 -6.70 -4.97
N HIS A 281 24.45 -5.50 -5.54
CA HIS A 281 25.67 -4.70 -5.53
C HIS A 281 25.75 -3.74 -4.33
N ASN A 282 24.71 -3.71 -3.50
CA ASN A 282 24.66 -2.84 -2.33
C ASN A 282 25.30 -3.55 -1.13
N ALA A 283 26.45 -3.05 -0.69
CA ALA A 283 27.17 -3.60 0.46
C ALA A 283 26.34 -3.56 1.76
N ASP A 284 25.55 -2.49 1.98
CA ASP A 284 24.69 -2.39 3.17
C ASP A 284 23.57 -3.43 3.17
N LEU A 285 23.05 -3.81 1.99
CA LEU A 285 22.07 -4.88 1.87
C LEU A 285 22.73 -6.25 2.02
N ARG A 286 23.93 -6.44 1.46
CA ARG A 286 24.67 -7.70 1.60
C ARG A 286 25.05 -8.00 3.05
N ASN A 287 25.44 -6.97 3.81
CA ASN A 287 25.96 -7.11 5.17
C ASN A 287 24.90 -7.44 6.23
N VAL A 288 23.60 -7.32 5.91
CA VAL A 288 22.51 -7.66 6.85
C VAL A 288 22.05 -9.12 6.72
N PHE A 289 22.63 -9.89 5.80
CA PHE A 289 22.37 -11.32 5.68
C PHE A 289 23.15 -12.12 6.72
N PHE A 290 22.52 -13.16 7.27
CA PHE A 290 23.14 -14.08 8.21
C PHE A 290 22.44 -15.46 8.15
N THR A 291 23.12 -16.49 8.63
CA THR A 291 22.56 -17.84 8.77
C THR A 291 21.99 -18.00 10.18
N SER A 292 20.72 -18.41 10.29
CA SER A 292 20.08 -18.66 11.58
C SER A 292 20.63 -19.93 12.25
N PRO A 293 20.40 -20.13 13.56
CA PRO A 293 20.71 -21.39 14.25
C PRO A 293 20.01 -22.62 13.64
N ALA A 294 18.91 -22.42 12.91
CA ALA A 294 18.19 -23.47 12.19
C ALA A 294 18.73 -23.70 10.76
N ASN A 295 19.87 -23.10 10.42
CA ASN A 295 20.50 -23.18 9.09
C ASN A 295 19.65 -22.57 7.95
N ASN A 296 18.88 -21.53 8.25
CA ASN A 296 18.12 -20.76 7.26
C ASN A 296 18.86 -19.47 6.89
N THR A 297 18.73 -19.02 5.64
CA THR A 297 19.24 -17.72 5.21
C THR A 297 18.27 -16.62 5.59
N CYS A 298 18.73 -15.65 6.38
CA CYS A 298 17.92 -14.56 6.90
C CYS A 298 18.52 -13.20 6.56
N PHE A 299 17.69 -12.18 6.52
CA PHE A 299 18.11 -10.78 6.43
C PHE A 299 17.13 -9.86 7.15
N PHE A 300 17.61 -8.68 7.56
CA PHE A 300 16.80 -7.68 8.26
C PHE A 300 17.04 -6.28 7.70
N ALA A 301 16.12 -5.35 7.96
CA ALA A 301 16.28 -3.96 7.56
C ALA A 301 17.15 -3.22 8.59
N LYS A 302 18.15 -2.46 8.13
CA LYS A 302 18.86 -1.47 8.95
C LYS A 302 17.97 -0.24 9.14
N CYS A 303 16.91 -0.36 9.94
CA CYS A 303 15.78 0.57 10.01
C CYS A 303 15.45 1.06 11.43
N LEU A 304 14.97 2.31 11.58
CA LEU A 304 14.73 3.04 12.86
C LEU A 304 13.99 2.28 13.97
N TYR A 305 13.02 1.44 13.63
CA TYR A 305 12.20 0.69 14.62
C TYR A 305 12.59 -0.76 14.78
N VAL A 306 13.18 -1.32 13.73
CA VAL A 306 13.25 -2.75 13.46
C VAL A 306 14.70 -3.10 13.12
N CYS A 307 15.65 -2.45 13.81
CA CYS A 307 17.10 -2.58 13.60
C CYS A 307 17.71 -3.83 14.26
N LYS A 308 16.88 -4.71 14.81
CA LYS A 308 17.33 -5.90 15.54
C LYS A 308 17.13 -7.16 14.70
N SER A 309 18.04 -8.12 14.85
CA SER A 309 17.93 -9.47 14.27
C SER A 309 16.65 -10.19 14.69
N GLU A 310 16.01 -9.78 15.80
CA GLU A 310 14.68 -10.21 16.27
C GLU A 310 13.58 -10.03 15.22
N TYR A 311 13.75 -9.13 14.27
CA TYR A 311 12.78 -8.84 13.22
C TYR A 311 13.27 -9.22 11.81
N ALA A 312 14.27 -10.10 11.74
CA ALA A 312 14.71 -10.65 10.48
C ALA A 312 13.61 -11.49 9.84
N VAL A 313 13.63 -11.53 8.51
CA VAL A 313 12.85 -12.49 7.72
C VAL A 313 13.80 -13.57 7.23
N CYS A 314 13.33 -14.81 7.25
CA CYS A 314 14.15 -15.99 6.95
C CYS A 314 13.47 -16.83 5.87
N GLY A 315 14.26 -17.36 4.95
CA GLY A 315 13.80 -18.41 4.05
C GLY A 315 13.67 -19.77 4.77
N HIS A 316 13.15 -20.76 4.05
CA HIS A 316 13.07 -22.15 4.52
C HIS A 316 13.61 -23.13 3.46
N PRO A 317 14.93 -23.40 3.40
CA PRO A 317 15.99 -22.63 4.05
C PRO A 317 16.31 -21.30 3.32
N ASP A 318 16.10 -21.25 2.00
CA ASP A 318 16.42 -20.08 1.16
C ASP A 318 15.19 -19.48 0.45
N LEU A 319 14.07 -20.21 0.38
CA LEU A 319 12.84 -19.73 -0.24
C LEU A 319 12.04 -18.90 0.76
N LEU A 320 11.70 -17.68 0.37
CA LEU A 320 10.87 -16.76 1.14
C LEU A 320 9.71 -16.28 0.27
N GLU A 321 8.51 -16.43 0.80
CA GLU A 321 7.29 -15.89 0.22
C GLU A 321 7.25 -14.36 0.35
N GLY A 322 6.74 -13.66 -0.67
CA GLY A 322 6.43 -12.24 -0.57
C GLY A 322 5.61 -11.72 -1.75
N SER A 323 5.24 -10.44 -1.68
CA SER A 323 4.47 -9.77 -2.72
C SER A 323 5.38 -8.94 -3.62
N MET A 324 5.09 -8.96 -4.91
CA MET A 324 5.77 -8.24 -5.98
C MET A 324 4.82 -7.19 -6.52
N SER A 325 4.98 -5.94 -6.08
CA SER A 325 4.16 -4.82 -6.58
C SER A 325 4.86 -4.09 -7.73
N ALA A 326 4.19 -3.92 -8.85
CA ALA A 326 4.74 -3.22 -10.02
C ALA A 326 5.11 -1.77 -9.66
N TYR A 327 6.31 -1.34 -10.05
CA TYR A 327 6.71 0.05 -9.86
C TYR A 327 5.90 1.00 -10.74
N LEU A 328 5.47 2.11 -10.16
CA LEU A 328 5.01 3.26 -10.93
C LEU A 328 6.19 3.92 -11.69
N PRO A 329 5.90 4.71 -12.74
CA PRO A 329 6.94 5.43 -13.46
C PRO A 329 7.79 6.30 -12.53
N GLY A 330 9.05 6.51 -12.92
CA GLY A 330 10.00 7.27 -12.10
C GLY A 330 9.54 8.70 -11.85
N LEU A 331 9.80 9.23 -10.65
CA LEU A 331 9.39 10.59 -10.25
C LEU A 331 9.94 11.71 -11.16
N SER A 332 10.99 11.43 -11.93
CA SER A 332 11.56 12.37 -12.90
C SER A 332 10.72 12.57 -14.16
N ILE A 333 9.94 11.56 -14.56
CA ILE A 333 9.06 11.61 -15.75
C ILE A 333 7.58 11.70 -15.37
N ALA A 334 7.21 11.16 -14.21
CA ALA A 334 5.86 11.26 -13.68
C ALA A 334 5.92 11.71 -12.21
N PRO A 335 6.12 13.02 -11.96
CA PRO A 335 6.17 13.55 -10.59
C PRO A 335 4.84 13.32 -9.87
N ARG A 336 4.93 12.93 -8.59
CA ARG A 336 3.78 12.68 -7.71
C ARG A 336 3.86 13.57 -6.49
N ILE A 337 2.71 14.03 -6.02
CA ILE A 337 2.59 14.79 -4.77
C ILE A 337 1.81 13.96 -3.75
N SER A 338 2.29 14.00 -2.51
CA SER A 338 1.59 13.44 -1.35
C SER A 338 0.73 14.52 -0.71
N ILE A 339 -0.59 14.31 -0.70
CA ILE A 339 -1.58 15.19 -0.05
C ILE A 339 -2.02 14.50 1.25
N PRO A 340 -1.99 15.19 2.40
CA PRO A 340 -2.47 14.60 3.64
C PRO A 340 -3.97 14.32 3.55
N ASN A 341 -4.36 13.14 4.02
CA ASN A 341 -5.78 12.79 4.19
C ASN A 341 -6.38 13.66 5.31
N PRO A 342 -7.51 14.37 5.11
CA PRO A 342 -8.13 15.16 6.18
C PRO A 342 -8.55 14.31 7.38
N TRP A 343 -8.85 13.03 7.18
CA TRP A 343 -9.15 12.08 8.26
C TRP A 343 -7.93 11.27 8.69
N ILE A 344 -6.74 11.86 8.58
CA ILE A 344 -5.51 11.30 9.16
C ILE A 344 -5.67 11.18 10.69
N ARG A 345 -5.12 10.12 11.28
CA ARG A 345 -5.11 9.94 12.75
C ARG A 345 -3.90 10.60 13.39
N SER A 346 -4.03 10.83 14.69
CA SER A 346 -2.93 11.26 15.54
C SER A 346 -1.99 10.09 15.77
N TYR A 347 -0.86 10.08 15.05
CA TYR A 347 0.22 9.12 15.21
C TYR A 347 0.98 9.38 16.52
N SER A 348 0.27 9.28 17.64
CA SER A 348 0.75 9.41 18.99
C SER A 348 -0.14 8.57 19.91
N PHE A 349 0.39 8.18 21.07
CA PHE A 349 -0.33 7.31 21.99
C PHE A 349 -1.53 7.98 22.68
N THR A 350 -1.52 9.30 22.79
CA THR A 350 -2.52 10.08 23.56
C THR A 350 -3.24 11.13 22.74
N GLY A 351 -2.75 11.44 21.54
CA GLY A 351 -3.39 12.43 20.67
C GLY A 351 -4.74 11.96 20.17
N ARG A 352 -5.58 12.93 19.84
CA ARG A 352 -6.80 12.76 19.06
C ARG A 352 -6.85 13.85 18.01
N GLU A 353 -7.46 13.56 16.87
CA GLU A 353 -7.60 14.51 15.78
C GLU A 353 -8.96 15.19 15.80
N GLU A 354 -9.07 16.33 15.13
CA GLU A 354 -10.30 17.15 15.16
C GLU A 354 -11.52 16.36 14.67
N TRP A 355 -11.36 15.52 13.64
CA TRP A 355 -12.45 14.72 13.08
C TRP A 355 -12.97 13.65 14.04
N GLU A 356 -12.19 13.22 15.03
CA GLU A 356 -12.59 12.22 16.04
C GLU A 356 -13.51 12.82 17.10
N VAL A 357 -13.42 14.14 17.33
CA VAL A 357 -14.18 14.86 18.36
C VAL A 357 -15.29 15.74 17.78
N ASN A 358 -15.14 16.21 16.54
CA ASN A 358 -16.07 17.12 15.89
C ASN A 358 -16.99 16.38 14.89
N PRO A 359 -18.29 16.18 15.20
CA PRO A 359 -19.22 15.51 14.29
C PRO A 359 -19.53 16.33 13.02
N LEU A 360 -19.23 17.63 13.01
CA LEU A 360 -19.45 18.53 11.87
C LEU A 360 -18.18 18.78 11.05
N TYR A 361 -17.09 18.05 11.32
CA TYR A 361 -15.79 18.24 10.67
C TYR A 361 -15.88 18.27 9.13
N CYS A 362 -16.67 17.37 8.53
CA CYS A 362 -16.81 17.34 7.07
C CYS A 362 -17.40 18.63 6.48
N ASN A 363 -18.20 19.40 7.22
CA ASN A 363 -18.73 20.66 6.70
C ASN A 363 -17.61 21.67 6.44
N THR A 364 -16.58 21.69 7.28
CA THR A 364 -15.36 22.46 7.07
C THR A 364 -14.58 21.92 5.88
N ILE A 365 -14.43 20.59 5.77
CA ILE A 365 -13.70 19.99 4.63
C ILE A 365 -14.37 20.32 3.29
N LYS A 366 -15.71 20.32 3.22
CA LYS A 366 -16.47 20.66 2.01
C LYS A 366 -16.21 22.09 1.51
N THR A 367 -15.75 23.02 2.35
CA THR A 367 -15.42 24.39 1.93
C THR A 367 -13.95 24.58 1.54
N LEU A 368 -13.07 23.68 1.98
CA LEU A 368 -11.63 23.76 1.73
C LEU A 368 -11.25 23.25 0.35
N TYR A 369 -10.38 23.99 -0.35
CA TYR A 369 -9.70 23.49 -1.54
C TYR A 369 -8.65 22.43 -1.15
N PRO A 370 -8.52 21.31 -1.89
CA PRO A 370 -9.16 20.93 -3.16
C PRO A 370 -10.43 20.07 -3.02
N TYR A 371 -11.04 20.01 -1.83
CA TYR A 371 -12.20 19.15 -1.55
C TYR A 371 -13.54 19.78 -1.91
N ASN A 372 -13.58 21.11 -1.99
CA ASN A 372 -14.74 21.91 -2.36
C ASN A 372 -15.16 21.82 -3.83
N SER A 373 -14.35 21.19 -4.69
CA SER A 373 -14.60 21.13 -6.13
C SER A 373 -14.22 19.79 -6.75
N GLY A 374 -14.99 19.38 -7.77
CA GLY A 374 -14.75 18.16 -8.52
C GLY A 374 -14.98 16.87 -7.72
N ASN A 375 -14.23 15.82 -8.08
CA ASN A 375 -14.42 14.46 -7.55
C ASN A 375 -13.52 14.14 -6.35
N ARG A 376 -12.75 15.10 -5.82
CA ARG A 376 -11.71 14.81 -4.81
C ARG A 376 -12.30 14.26 -3.51
N LEU A 377 -13.35 14.90 -2.98
CA LEU A 377 -14.03 14.40 -1.78
C LEU A 377 -14.62 13.00 -2.02
N LEU A 378 -15.28 12.79 -3.16
CA LEU A 378 -15.83 11.48 -3.55
C LEU A 378 -14.73 10.41 -3.69
N ASN A 379 -13.54 10.77 -4.18
CA ASN A 379 -12.40 9.87 -4.24
C ASN A 379 -11.88 9.50 -2.84
N ILE A 380 -11.95 10.41 -1.87
CA ILE A 380 -11.65 10.11 -0.46
C ILE A 380 -12.70 9.17 0.12
N ILE A 381 -13.98 9.33 -0.23
CA ILE A 381 -15.01 8.39 0.22
C ILE A 381 -14.78 6.99 -0.35
N ASP A 382 -14.51 6.86 -1.66
CA ASP A 382 -14.16 5.57 -2.26
C ASP A 382 -12.95 4.92 -1.56
N MET A 383 -11.93 5.73 -1.26
CA MET A 383 -10.75 5.29 -0.51
C MET A 383 -11.13 4.84 0.91
N ALA A 384 -11.96 5.59 1.64
CA ALA A 384 -12.40 5.22 2.98
C ALA A 384 -13.21 3.91 2.99
N ILE A 385 -14.01 3.66 1.95
CA ILE A 385 -14.73 2.39 1.77
C ILE A 385 -13.73 1.25 1.53
N PHE A 386 -12.77 1.45 0.62
CA PHE A 386 -11.70 0.48 0.36
C PHE A 386 -10.89 0.16 1.63
N ASP A 387 -10.49 1.19 2.35
CA ASP A 387 -9.72 1.11 3.58
C ASP A 387 -10.52 0.38 4.66
N PHE A 388 -11.81 0.64 4.79
CA PHE A 388 -12.66 -0.06 5.75
C PHE A 388 -12.82 -1.54 5.42
N LEU A 389 -13.06 -1.89 4.14
CA LEU A 389 -13.16 -3.29 3.70
C LEU A 389 -11.87 -4.06 4.00
N THR A 390 -10.71 -3.44 3.76
CA THR A 390 -9.40 -4.05 4.02
C THR A 390 -8.98 -4.02 5.48
N GLY A 391 -9.57 -3.15 6.32
CA GLY A 391 -9.13 -2.89 7.69
C GLY A 391 -7.91 -1.96 7.78
N MET A 392 -7.65 -1.13 6.76
CA MET A 392 -6.52 -0.21 6.71
C MET A 392 -6.78 1.06 7.56
N VAL A 393 -6.12 1.13 8.71
CA VAL A 393 -6.23 2.25 9.67
C VAL A 393 -5.21 3.38 9.40
N CYS A 394 -4.25 3.17 8.49
CA CYS A 394 -3.03 3.98 8.32
C CYS A 394 -3.00 4.82 7.02
N SER A 395 -4.12 5.29 6.48
CA SER A 395 -4.14 6.18 5.30
C SER A 395 -3.82 7.64 5.67
N HIS A 396 -2.52 7.95 5.86
CA HIS A 396 -2.03 9.31 6.17
C HIS A 396 -1.80 10.18 4.93
N LEU A 397 -1.41 9.59 3.81
CA LEU A 397 -1.03 10.32 2.60
C LEU A 397 -1.70 9.71 1.37
N CYS A 398 -2.42 10.55 0.65
CA CYS A 398 -2.92 10.28 -0.70
C CYS A 398 -1.87 10.70 -1.71
N GLN A 399 -1.42 9.82 -2.61
CA GLN A 399 -0.57 10.27 -3.72
C GLN A 399 -1.42 10.60 -4.94
N VAL A 400 -1.08 11.70 -5.61
CA VAL A 400 -1.70 12.13 -6.86
C VAL A 400 -0.59 12.48 -7.84
N PHE A 401 -0.75 12.13 -9.12
CA PHE A 401 0.16 12.60 -10.16
C PHE A 401 0.05 14.13 -10.29
N ASN A 402 1.20 14.81 -10.34
CA ASN A 402 1.27 16.27 -10.31
C ASN A 402 0.45 16.91 -11.46
N ILE A 403 0.49 16.30 -12.64
CA ILE A 403 -0.23 16.73 -13.85
C ILE A 403 -1.75 16.84 -13.60
N TYR A 404 -2.31 16.05 -12.67
CA TYR A 404 -3.76 16.03 -12.41
C TYR A 404 -4.21 16.79 -11.15
N ILE A 405 -3.34 17.61 -10.57
CA ILE A 405 -3.68 18.41 -9.38
C ILE A 405 -4.73 19.47 -9.73
N ILE A 406 -4.53 20.18 -10.83
CA ILE A 406 -5.47 21.19 -11.31
C ILE A 406 -6.68 20.51 -11.98
N SER A 407 -6.47 19.34 -12.57
CA SER A 407 -7.45 18.63 -13.39
C SER A 407 -8.01 17.37 -12.70
N LYS A 408 -8.67 17.48 -11.54
CA LYS A 408 -9.62 16.46 -11.00
C LYS A 408 -9.16 14.98 -11.05
N GLY A 409 -7.86 14.66 -11.00
CA GLY A 409 -7.37 13.28 -11.15
C GLY A 409 -7.75 12.36 -9.99
N PHE A 410 -7.72 11.03 -10.22
CA PHE A 410 -7.96 10.06 -9.15
C PHE A 410 -6.86 10.08 -8.08
N VAL A 411 -7.16 9.48 -6.92
CA VAL A 411 -6.19 9.28 -5.82
C VAL A 411 -5.53 7.93 -6.03
N ILE A 412 -4.21 7.89 -6.12
CA ILE A 412 -3.45 6.64 -6.14
C ILE A 412 -3.44 6.10 -4.71
N SER A 413 -3.94 4.88 -4.53
CA SER A 413 -3.80 4.17 -3.27
C SER A 413 -2.47 3.45 -3.29
N LEU A 414 -1.47 4.00 -2.59
CA LEU A 414 -0.15 3.39 -2.47
C LEU A 414 -0.01 2.70 -1.12
N PHE A 415 -0.18 1.39 -1.19
CA PHE A 415 0.31 0.32 -0.32
C PHE A 415 0.79 0.70 1.08
N SER A 416 -0.11 0.47 2.04
CA SER A 416 0.20 -0.13 3.34
C SER A 416 -1.06 -0.85 3.84
N CYS A 417 -1.63 -1.72 2.99
CA CYS A 417 -2.88 -2.42 3.29
C CYS A 417 -2.67 -3.44 4.41
N ARG A 418 -3.67 -3.59 5.28
CA ARG A 418 -3.56 -4.42 6.50
C ARG A 418 -4.80 -5.27 6.73
N PHE A 419 -4.83 -6.45 6.10
CA PHE A 419 -5.72 -7.53 6.51
C PHE A 419 -5.21 -8.14 7.83
N GLY A 420 -5.24 -7.33 8.90
CA GLY A 420 -4.62 -7.68 10.19
C GLY A 420 -5.56 -8.34 11.19
N ARG A 421 -6.86 -8.01 11.14
CA ARG A 421 -7.90 -8.59 12.01
C ARG A 421 -9.12 -8.93 11.17
N TYR A 422 -9.64 -10.13 11.27
CA TYR A 422 -10.88 -10.60 10.63
C TYR A 422 -12.06 -10.64 11.60
N PHE A 423 -11.84 -10.72 12.91
CA PHE A 423 -12.92 -10.64 13.91
C PHE A 423 -13.30 -9.21 14.34
N HIS A 424 -12.49 -8.21 13.97
CA HIS A 424 -12.73 -6.80 14.31
C HIS A 424 -12.99 -5.94 13.07
N ASP A 425 -13.95 -5.04 13.17
CA ASP A 425 -14.28 -4.04 12.14
C ASP A 425 -14.10 -2.63 12.69
N GLU A 426 -13.08 -1.92 12.19
CA GLU A 426 -12.73 -0.60 12.70
C GLU A 426 -13.63 0.49 12.10
N MET A 427 -14.78 0.72 12.74
CA MET A 427 -15.81 1.65 12.27
C MET A 427 -15.33 3.09 12.09
N SER A 428 -14.28 3.51 12.80
CA SER A 428 -13.72 4.85 12.66
C SER A 428 -13.09 5.11 11.28
N ILE A 429 -12.74 4.07 10.51
CA ILE A 429 -12.28 4.23 9.11
C ILE A 429 -13.41 4.80 8.22
N LEU A 430 -14.68 4.47 8.51
CA LEU A 430 -15.84 5.01 7.80
C LEU A 430 -16.22 6.44 8.23
N ALA A 431 -15.42 7.12 9.05
CA ALA A 431 -15.69 8.50 9.46
C ALA A 431 -15.94 9.46 8.27
N PRO A 432 -15.18 9.42 7.16
CA PRO A 432 -15.47 10.27 5.99
C PRO A 432 -16.87 10.03 5.42
N LEU A 433 -17.29 8.77 5.28
CA LEU A 433 -18.62 8.43 4.74
C LEU A 433 -19.74 8.84 5.70
N THR A 434 -19.57 8.56 7.00
CA THR A 434 -20.57 8.87 8.03
C THR A 434 -20.75 10.38 8.25
N GLN A 435 -19.67 11.16 8.19
CA GLN A 435 -19.70 12.61 8.39
C GLN A 435 -20.14 13.36 7.13
N CYS A 436 -19.63 12.98 5.96
CA CYS A 436 -19.93 13.70 4.72
C CYS A 436 -21.25 13.31 4.09
N CYS A 437 -21.70 12.07 4.31
CA CYS A 437 -22.89 11.48 3.71
C CYS A 437 -23.00 11.74 2.20
N VAL A 438 -21.92 11.47 1.46
CA VAL A 438 -21.90 11.53 -0.01
C VAL A 438 -21.21 10.29 -0.56
N ILE A 439 -21.69 9.76 -1.68
CA ILE A 439 -21.11 8.59 -2.36
C ILE A 439 -21.36 8.69 -3.86
N LYS A 440 -20.47 8.12 -4.68
CA LYS A 440 -20.70 7.99 -6.12
C LYS A 440 -21.79 6.96 -6.40
N ARG A 441 -22.62 7.25 -7.39
CA ARG A 441 -23.64 6.31 -7.88
C ARG A 441 -22.99 5.04 -8.40
N SER A 442 -21.88 5.13 -9.15
CA SER A 442 -21.17 3.95 -9.68
C SER A 442 -20.69 3.03 -8.55
N THR A 443 -20.06 3.59 -7.52
CA THR A 443 -19.58 2.86 -6.34
C THR A 443 -20.74 2.20 -5.61
N LEU A 444 -21.82 2.94 -5.30
CA LEU A 444 -22.96 2.38 -4.58
C LEU A 444 -23.59 1.19 -5.31
N LEU A 445 -23.85 1.31 -6.61
CA LEU A 445 -24.47 0.24 -7.40
C LEU A 445 -23.60 -1.03 -7.45
N ARG A 446 -22.26 -0.89 -7.49
CA ARG A 446 -21.34 -2.03 -7.44
C ARG A 446 -21.33 -2.69 -6.07
N LEU A 447 -21.32 -1.90 -4.99
CA LEU A 447 -21.40 -2.43 -3.62
C LEU A 447 -22.71 -3.21 -3.40
N GLU A 448 -23.83 -2.67 -3.87
CA GLU A 448 -25.13 -3.36 -3.81
C GLU A 448 -25.16 -4.64 -4.65
N LEU A 449 -24.51 -4.65 -5.81
CA LEU A 449 -24.37 -5.86 -6.63
C LEU A 449 -23.56 -6.93 -5.89
N LEU A 450 -22.39 -6.56 -5.34
CA LEU A 450 -21.48 -7.46 -4.62
C LEU A 450 -22.06 -8.01 -3.31
N ALA A 451 -23.14 -7.42 -2.80
CA ALA A 451 -23.89 -7.94 -1.65
C ALA A 451 -24.90 -9.04 -2.03
N ARG A 452 -25.19 -9.24 -3.33
CA ARG A 452 -26.13 -10.28 -3.80
C ARG A 452 -25.45 -11.64 -3.83
N SER A 453 -26.18 -12.71 -3.53
CA SER A 453 -25.68 -14.09 -3.51
C SER A 453 -25.01 -14.53 -4.83
N GLU A 454 -25.52 -14.05 -5.96
CA GLU A 454 -25.00 -14.35 -7.31
C GLU A 454 -23.62 -13.74 -7.59
N TYR A 455 -23.24 -12.68 -6.87
CA TYR A 455 -22.03 -11.88 -7.05
C TYR A 455 -21.28 -11.64 -5.73
N ARG A 456 -21.54 -12.47 -4.73
CA ARG A 456 -21.09 -12.28 -3.34
C ARG A 456 -19.60 -11.95 -3.28
N LEU A 457 -19.24 -10.88 -2.56
CA LEU A 457 -17.89 -10.33 -2.52
C LEU A 457 -16.83 -11.37 -2.12
N SER A 458 -17.08 -12.16 -1.07
CA SER A 458 -16.18 -13.24 -0.66
C SER A 458 -15.92 -14.26 -1.77
N ASP A 459 -16.95 -14.67 -2.52
CA ASP A 459 -16.82 -15.67 -3.58
C ASP A 459 -16.03 -15.15 -4.77
N VAL A 460 -16.31 -13.91 -5.23
CA VAL A 460 -15.56 -13.31 -6.34
C VAL A 460 -14.11 -13.02 -5.95
N MET A 461 -13.86 -12.64 -4.69
CA MET A 461 -12.50 -12.47 -4.17
C MET A 461 -11.76 -13.79 -4.08
N ARG A 462 -12.40 -14.86 -3.58
CA ARG A 462 -11.82 -16.21 -3.52
C ARG A 462 -11.40 -16.68 -4.90
N GLU A 463 -12.29 -16.55 -5.89
CA GLU A 463 -12.00 -16.93 -7.27
C GLU A 463 -10.89 -16.07 -7.88
N SER A 464 -10.91 -14.76 -7.66
CA SER A 464 -9.89 -13.83 -8.16
C SER A 464 -8.50 -14.13 -7.59
N LEU A 465 -8.42 -14.39 -6.28
CA LEU A 465 -7.16 -14.69 -5.57
C LEU A 465 -6.63 -16.10 -5.85
N SER A 466 -7.49 -17.05 -6.25
CA SER A 466 -7.07 -18.41 -6.59
C SER A 466 -6.09 -18.47 -7.77
N ARG A 467 -6.01 -17.40 -8.56
CA ARG A 467 -5.09 -17.25 -9.70
C ARG A 467 -3.67 -16.86 -9.27
N ASP A 468 -3.48 -16.39 -8.02
CA ASP A 468 -2.17 -16.02 -7.50
C ASP A 468 -1.38 -17.27 -7.08
N PRO A 469 -0.06 -17.34 -7.36
CA PRO A 469 0.77 -18.48 -6.98
C PRO A 469 0.87 -18.74 -5.48
N LEU A 470 0.54 -17.76 -4.63
CA LEU A 470 0.55 -17.89 -3.17
C LEU A 470 -0.81 -18.27 -2.58
N SER A 471 -1.75 -18.70 -3.44
CA SER A 471 -3.06 -19.19 -3.04
C SER A 471 -2.96 -20.33 -2.01
N PRO A 472 -3.71 -20.28 -0.90
CA PRO A 472 -4.64 -19.21 -0.51
C PRO A 472 -3.92 -17.95 0.02
N VAL A 473 -4.26 -16.79 -0.54
CA VAL A 473 -3.72 -15.48 -0.13
C VAL A 473 -4.42 -14.95 1.13
N LEU A 474 -5.75 -15.08 1.19
CA LEU A 474 -6.57 -14.75 2.36
C LEU A 474 -7.18 -16.02 2.94
N THR A 475 -7.37 -16.02 4.27
CA THR A 475 -8.13 -17.06 4.95
C THR A 475 -9.63 -16.89 4.73
N GLU A 476 -10.41 -17.95 4.90
CA GLU A 476 -11.88 -17.89 4.79
C GLU A 476 -12.49 -16.86 5.75
N ALA A 477 -11.94 -16.74 6.97
CA ALA A 477 -12.43 -15.75 7.92
C ALA A 477 -12.24 -14.30 7.44
N HIS A 478 -11.16 -13.99 6.72
CA HIS A 478 -10.99 -12.69 6.08
C HIS A 478 -11.96 -12.47 4.93
N LEU A 479 -12.28 -13.51 4.15
CA LEU A 479 -13.25 -13.44 3.06
C LEU A 479 -14.66 -13.17 3.62
N GLU A 480 -15.07 -13.88 4.69
CA GLU A 480 -16.34 -13.63 5.38
C GLU A 480 -16.42 -12.23 5.99
N ALA A 481 -15.30 -11.73 6.54
CA ALA A 481 -15.21 -10.36 7.06
C ALA A 481 -15.45 -9.31 5.98
N LEU A 482 -15.06 -9.55 4.72
CA LEU A 482 -15.35 -8.63 3.60
C LEU A 482 -16.85 -8.45 3.37
N ASP A 483 -17.63 -9.54 3.41
CA ASP A 483 -19.08 -9.47 3.26
C ASP A 483 -19.73 -8.71 4.42
N ARG A 484 -19.30 -9.00 5.66
CA ARG A 484 -19.80 -8.32 6.86
C ARG A 484 -19.51 -6.82 6.81
N ARG A 485 -18.29 -6.44 6.42
CA ARG A 485 -17.88 -5.04 6.25
C ARG A 485 -18.66 -4.37 5.10
N LEU A 486 -18.89 -5.06 3.99
CA LEU A 486 -19.71 -4.54 2.90
C LEU A 486 -21.13 -4.19 3.39
N GLU A 487 -21.73 -5.05 4.23
CA GLU A 487 -23.03 -4.78 4.83
C GLU A 487 -22.99 -3.52 5.73
N HIS A 488 -21.93 -3.33 6.52
CA HIS A 488 -21.75 -2.12 7.33
C HIS A 488 -21.65 -0.84 6.48
N VAL A 489 -20.99 -0.90 5.32
CA VAL A 489 -20.92 0.22 4.36
C VAL A 489 -22.31 0.55 3.84
N LEU A 490 -23.04 -0.44 3.32
CA LEU A 490 -24.39 -0.26 2.77
C LEU A 490 -25.38 0.27 3.83
N ARG A 491 -25.32 -0.26 5.06
CA ARG A 491 -26.14 0.23 6.19
C ARG A 491 -25.81 1.68 6.54
N THR A 492 -24.55 2.08 6.41
CA THR A 492 -24.13 3.47 6.63
C THR A 492 -24.67 4.40 5.55
N VAL A 493 -24.60 4.00 4.28
CA VAL A 493 -25.22 4.75 3.18
C VAL A 493 -26.74 4.86 3.38
N GLY A 494 -27.42 3.77 3.73
CA GLY A 494 -28.85 3.76 4.01
C GLY A 494 -29.26 4.72 5.14
N ARG A 495 -28.45 4.84 6.20
CA ARG A 495 -28.65 5.84 7.26
C ARG A 495 -28.50 7.27 6.75
N CYS A 496 -27.49 7.54 5.91
CA CYS A 496 -27.32 8.84 5.28
C CYS A 496 -28.51 9.21 4.37
N VAL A 497 -28.96 8.28 3.52
CA VAL A 497 -30.11 8.48 2.61
C VAL A 497 -31.38 8.74 3.40
N LYS A 498 -31.64 7.99 4.48
CA LYS A 498 -32.80 8.23 5.35
C LYS A 498 -32.77 9.62 6.02
N LYS A 499 -31.58 10.16 6.28
CA LYS A 499 -31.40 11.44 6.97
C LYS A 499 -31.47 12.66 6.03
N LEU A 500 -30.86 12.56 4.84
CA LEU A 500 -30.66 13.71 3.94
C LEU A 500 -31.40 13.58 2.59
N GLY A 501 -31.95 12.41 2.29
CA GLY A 501 -32.53 12.08 0.99
C GLY A 501 -31.51 11.56 -0.02
N GLU A 502 -31.96 10.72 -0.94
CA GLU A 502 -31.08 10.06 -1.94
C GLU A 502 -30.36 11.06 -2.84
N THR A 503 -31.05 12.12 -3.27
CA THR A 503 -30.51 13.14 -4.19
C THR A 503 -29.34 13.93 -3.61
N GLN A 504 -29.27 14.06 -2.28
CA GLN A 504 -28.15 14.76 -1.61
C GLN A 504 -26.96 13.83 -1.32
N VAL A 505 -27.22 12.53 -1.18
CA VAL A 505 -26.22 11.54 -0.78
C VAL A 505 -25.56 10.88 -2.00
N VAL A 506 -26.35 10.55 -3.02
CA VAL A 506 -25.88 9.79 -4.19
C VAL A 506 -25.57 10.75 -5.32
N VAL A 507 -24.29 10.95 -5.59
CA VAL A 507 -23.80 11.82 -6.66
C VAL A 507 -23.62 11.02 -7.95
N THR A 508 -24.28 11.45 -9.03
CA THR A 508 -24.18 10.80 -10.35
C THR A 508 -22.84 11.14 -11.00
N ASP A 509 -22.06 10.11 -11.33
CA ASP A 509 -20.70 10.23 -11.85
C ASP A 509 -20.48 9.58 -13.24
N PHE A 510 -21.50 8.97 -13.81
CA PHE A 510 -21.49 8.41 -15.16
C PHE A 510 -22.85 8.61 -15.86
N VAL A 511 -22.86 8.53 -17.20
CA VAL A 511 -24.09 8.57 -18.00
C VAL A 511 -24.49 7.13 -18.32
N GLU A 512 -25.69 6.72 -17.92
CA GLU A 512 -26.28 5.46 -18.36
C GLU A 512 -26.57 5.57 -19.87
N SER A 513 -25.95 4.72 -20.69
CA SER A 513 -26.32 4.61 -22.10
C SER A 513 -27.74 4.05 -22.16
N GLN A 514 -28.74 4.90 -22.40
CA GLN A 514 -30.08 4.41 -22.72
C GLN A 514 -29.95 3.48 -23.92
N ARG A 515 -30.37 2.21 -23.78
CA ARG A 515 -30.59 1.33 -24.93
C ARG A 515 -31.62 2.03 -25.80
N GLY A 516 -31.18 2.60 -26.91
CA GLY A 516 -32.03 3.29 -27.86
C GLY A 516 -33.17 2.37 -28.27
N THR A 517 -34.38 2.69 -27.84
CA THR A 517 -35.59 2.21 -28.50
C THR A 517 -35.69 3.05 -29.75
N THR A 518 -35.15 2.55 -30.86
CA THR A 518 -35.40 3.10 -32.20
C THR A 518 -36.87 2.90 -32.52
N ILE A 519 -37.71 3.86 -32.11
CA ILE A 519 -39.02 4.04 -32.70
C ILE A 519 -38.76 4.67 -34.07
N HIS A 520 -38.80 3.84 -35.12
CA HIS A 520 -38.87 4.34 -36.49
C HIS A 520 -40.13 5.19 -36.65
N PRO A 521 -40.04 6.47 -37.04
CA PRO A 521 -41.22 7.19 -37.50
C PRO A 521 -41.59 6.65 -38.89
N ALA A 522 -42.81 6.13 -39.00
CA ALA A 522 -43.38 5.74 -40.28
C ALA A 522 -43.41 6.96 -41.22
N THR A 523 -42.67 6.88 -42.32
CA THR A 523 -42.78 7.80 -43.44
C THR A 523 -44.13 7.57 -44.12
N ASN A 524 -45.05 8.52 -43.94
CA ASN A 524 -46.25 8.63 -44.77
C ASN A 524 -45.84 9.05 -46.19
N ASN A 525 -46.09 8.18 -47.16
CA ASN A 525 -46.07 8.52 -48.58
C ASN A 525 -47.18 9.52 -48.90
N ARG A 526 -46.81 10.65 -49.49
CA ARG A 526 -47.67 11.40 -50.41
C ARG A 526 -46.85 11.94 -51.56
#